data_AF-A0A832A1V8-F1
#
_entry.id   AF-A0A832A1V8-F1
#
_cell.length_a   1.000
_cell.length_b   1.000
_cell.length_c   1.000
_cell.angle_alpha   90.00
_cell.angle_beta   90.00
_cell.angle_gamma   90.00
#
_symmetry.space_group_name_H-M   'P 1'
#
loop_
_entity.id
_entity.type
_entity.pdbx_description
1 polymer ?
#
loop_
_entity_poly.entity_id
_entity_poly.type
_entity_poly.pdbx_seq_one_letter_code
_entity_poly.pdbx_strand_id
1 'polypeptide(L)'
;MQGTGDKRIVVSGINRSLLTKGAAILAVVLVVGVLVLFATPTHYYFRAERGGLGLCQGRLWGFIGSAVPGYGFIPVTAEGARALVGKPFPSPEEALKALRPIVEQAARDGITAVAAKEKELAEAYKTVLPNLQGAKLLGVPGYDARVEALEKWMAVVTGSPTAAPAH
;
A
#
# COMPACT_ATOMS: atom_id res chain seq x y z
N MET A 1 -1.02 2.71 -82.70
CA MET A 1 -0.13 2.05 -81.72
C MET A 1 0.21 3.04 -80.61
N GLN A 2 0.15 2.57 -79.37
CA GLN A 2 0.17 3.35 -78.12
C GLN A 2 1.51 4.07 -77.90
N GLY A 3 1.45 5.38 -77.61
CA GLY A 3 2.57 6.17 -77.10
C GLY A 3 2.43 6.40 -75.60
N THR A 4 2.95 5.45 -74.82
CA THR A 4 3.59 5.61 -73.50
C THR A 4 3.09 6.70 -72.53
N GLY A 5 2.21 6.26 -71.62
CA GLY A 5 2.38 6.32 -70.16
C GLY A 5 3.02 7.54 -69.52
N ASP A 6 2.16 8.41 -69.00
CA ASP A 6 2.40 9.52 -68.08
C ASP A 6 3.18 9.06 -66.82
N LYS A 7 4.51 9.21 -66.82
CA LYS A 7 5.33 9.10 -65.60
C LYS A 7 5.32 10.45 -64.89
N ARG A 8 4.30 10.70 -64.06
CA ARG A 8 4.35 11.74 -63.04
C ARG A 8 5.37 11.36 -61.98
N ILE A 9 6.59 11.85 -62.15
CA ILE A 9 7.58 11.89 -61.08
C ILE A 9 7.10 12.98 -60.12
N VAL A 10 6.38 12.58 -59.07
CA VAL A 10 6.09 13.47 -57.94
C VAL A 10 7.39 13.62 -57.16
N VAL A 11 8.23 14.57 -57.58
CA VAL A 11 9.37 15.00 -56.77
C VAL A 11 8.76 15.78 -55.61
N SER A 12 8.58 15.13 -54.46
CA SER A 12 8.35 15.82 -53.20
C SER A 12 9.48 16.83 -53.02
N GLY A 13 9.21 18.10 -53.33
CA GLY A 13 10.12 19.23 -53.17
C GLY A 13 10.30 19.61 -51.71
N ILE A 14 10.42 18.63 -50.82
CA ILE A 14 10.85 18.89 -49.45
C ILE A 14 12.35 19.12 -49.53
N ASN A 15 12.76 20.38 -49.37
CA ASN A 15 14.15 20.77 -49.39
C ASN A 15 14.94 19.88 -48.42
N ARG A 16 15.91 19.10 -48.93
CA ARG A 16 16.74 18.18 -48.13
C ARG A 16 17.35 18.88 -46.91
N SER A 17 17.65 20.18 -47.01
CA SER A 17 18.18 20.96 -45.89
C SER A 17 17.15 21.22 -44.77
N LEU A 18 15.86 21.32 -45.09
CA LEU A 18 14.78 21.48 -44.11
C LEU A 18 14.52 20.15 -43.39
N LEU A 19 14.58 19.03 -44.12
CA LEU A 19 14.39 17.70 -43.54
C LEU A 19 15.56 17.29 -42.63
N THR A 20 16.81 17.61 -43.01
CA THR A 20 17.98 17.36 -42.15
C THR A 20 18.03 18.29 -40.94
N LYS A 21 17.68 19.58 -41.09
CA LYS A 21 17.55 20.51 -39.95
C LYS A 21 16.43 20.09 -39.00
N GLY A 22 15.27 19.68 -39.54
CA GLY A 22 14.16 19.15 -38.77
C GLY A 22 14.54 17.85 -38.02
N ALA A 23 15.23 16.93 -38.69
CA ALA A 23 15.72 15.70 -38.07
C ALA A 23 16.78 15.97 -36.98
N ALA A 24 17.68 16.94 -37.20
CA ALA A 24 18.67 17.33 -36.20
C ALA A 24 18.02 17.97 -34.97
N ILE A 25 17.04 18.87 -35.15
CA ILE A 25 16.27 19.46 -34.05
C ILE A 25 15.52 18.36 -33.28
N LEU A 26 14.87 17.44 -33.99
CA LEU A 26 14.15 16.33 -33.37
C LEU A 26 15.09 15.42 -32.58
N ALA A 27 16.28 15.12 -33.11
CA ALA A 27 17.30 14.35 -32.41
C ALA A 27 17.78 15.05 -31.12
N VAL A 28 18.01 16.37 -31.17
CA VAL A 28 18.38 17.16 -29.98
C VAL A 28 17.26 17.14 -28.94
N VAL A 29 16.00 17.35 -29.35
CA VAL A 29 14.85 17.28 -28.44
C VAL A 29 14.71 15.89 -27.81
N LEU A 30 14.96 14.84 -28.58
CA LEU A 30 14.90 13.45 -28.10
C LEU A 30 16.01 13.18 -27.07
N VAL A 31 17.24 13.61 -27.35
CA VAL A 31 18.36 13.50 -26.41
C VAL A 31 18.09 14.28 -25.12
N VAL A 32 17.63 15.53 -25.22
CA VAL A 32 17.28 16.34 -24.06
C VAL A 32 16.13 15.70 -23.28
N GLY A 33 15.10 15.20 -23.96
CA GLY A 33 13.99 14.49 -23.33
C GLY A 33 14.42 13.22 -22.58
N VAL A 34 15.33 12.44 -23.16
CA VAL A 34 15.93 11.27 -22.50
C VAL A 34 16.77 11.68 -21.29
N LEU A 35 17.60 12.73 -21.42
CA LEU A 35 18.41 13.26 -20.32
C LEU A 35 17.54 13.74 -19.15
N VAL A 36 16.43 14.44 -19.43
CA VAL A 36 15.46 14.86 -18.41
C VAL A 36 14.85 13.65 -17.70
N LEU A 37 14.46 12.61 -18.44
CA LEU A 37 13.91 11.38 -17.85
C LEU A 37 14.90 10.64 -16.93
N PHE A 38 16.18 10.60 -17.29
CA PHE A 38 17.23 9.98 -16.47
C PHE A 38 17.69 10.88 -15.31
N ALA A 39 17.64 12.21 -15.48
CA ALA A 39 18.03 13.17 -14.45
C ALA A 39 16.95 13.40 -13.38
N THR A 40 15.67 13.13 -13.67
CA THR A 40 14.62 13.27 -12.65
C THR A 40 14.78 12.24 -11.53
N PRO A 41 14.96 12.67 -10.27
CA PRO A 41 15.00 11.76 -9.14
C PRO A 41 13.68 11.00 -9.03
N THR A 42 13.79 9.74 -8.63
CA THR A 42 12.62 8.91 -8.31
C THR A 42 12.15 9.32 -6.91
N HIS A 43 10.85 9.54 -6.76
CA HIS A 43 10.24 9.85 -5.47
C HIS A 43 9.22 8.78 -5.08
N TYR A 44 9.10 8.56 -3.79
CA TYR A 44 8.10 7.68 -3.21
C TYR A 44 7.02 8.52 -2.53
N TYR A 45 5.77 8.12 -2.62
CA TYR A 45 4.67 8.87 -2.00
C TYR A 45 3.54 7.93 -1.64
N PHE A 46 2.76 8.30 -0.62
CA PHE A 46 1.56 7.57 -0.29
C PHE A 46 0.39 8.06 -1.14
N ARG A 47 -0.43 7.12 -1.61
CA ARG A 47 -1.72 7.36 -2.24
C ARG A 47 -2.81 6.83 -1.32
N ALA A 48 -3.90 7.57 -1.16
CA ALA A 48 -5.08 7.06 -0.47
C ALA A 48 -5.79 6.01 -1.36
N GLU A 49 -5.94 4.78 -0.87
CA GLU A 49 -6.64 3.71 -1.58
C GLU A 49 -7.54 2.93 -0.62
N ARG A 50 -8.84 2.81 -0.97
CA ARG A 50 -9.82 1.90 -0.33
C ARG A 50 -9.77 1.81 1.20
N GLY A 51 -9.74 2.96 1.88
CA GLY A 51 -9.72 3.01 3.35
C GLY A 51 -8.36 2.77 4.01
N GLY A 52 -7.29 2.69 3.21
CA GLY A 52 -5.90 2.64 3.65
C GLY A 52 -4.98 3.49 2.76
N LEU A 53 -3.69 3.16 2.78
CA LEU A 53 -2.65 3.84 2.00
C LEU A 53 -1.92 2.84 1.10
N GLY A 54 -1.60 3.23 -0.13
CA GLY A 54 -0.66 2.51 -0.99
C GLY A 54 0.63 3.31 -1.14
N LEU A 55 1.79 2.66 -1.07
CA LEU A 55 3.06 3.30 -1.38
C LEU A 55 3.34 3.19 -2.87
N CYS A 56 3.53 4.34 -3.53
CA CYS A 56 3.81 4.43 -4.94
C CYS A 56 5.22 4.99 -5.17
N GLN A 57 5.86 4.53 -6.24
CA GLN A 57 7.09 5.07 -6.78
C GLN A 57 6.76 5.85 -8.05
N GLY A 58 7.14 7.12 -8.10
CA GLY A 58 6.89 8.02 -9.22
C GLY A 58 8.15 8.65 -9.78
N ARG A 59 8.18 8.86 -11.09
CA ARG A 59 9.08 9.83 -11.75
C ARG A 59 8.25 10.98 -12.30
N LEU A 60 8.88 12.15 -12.51
CA LEU A 60 8.23 13.35 -13.04
C LEU A 60 6.95 13.72 -12.26
N TRP A 61 7.08 13.99 -10.96
CA TRP A 61 5.96 14.43 -10.11
C TRP A 61 4.71 13.52 -10.19
N GLY A 62 4.91 12.21 -10.33
CA GLY A 62 3.83 11.21 -10.29
C GLY A 62 3.15 10.90 -11.62
N PHE A 63 3.65 11.42 -12.76
CA PHE A 63 3.10 11.11 -14.08
C PHE A 63 3.36 9.66 -14.51
N ILE A 64 4.46 9.07 -14.04
CA ILE A 64 4.81 7.67 -14.25
C ILE A 64 4.93 7.04 -12.87
N GLY A 65 3.81 6.53 -12.35
CA GLY A 65 3.70 5.98 -11.00
C GLY A 65 3.33 4.50 -10.99
N SER A 66 4.10 3.68 -10.28
CA SER A 66 3.77 2.27 -10.01
C SER A 66 3.70 2.01 -8.50
N ALA A 67 2.88 1.03 -8.09
CA ALA A 67 2.86 0.60 -6.70
C ALA A 67 4.19 -0.07 -6.34
N VAL A 68 4.73 0.25 -5.16
CA VAL A 68 5.91 -0.44 -4.64
C VAL A 68 5.51 -1.87 -4.26
N PRO A 69 6.23 -2.92 -4.74
CA PRO A 69 5.94 -4.30 -4.40
C PRO A 69 5.86 -4.51 -2.88
N GLY A 70 4.83 -5.22 -2.41
CA GLY A 70 4.60 -5.47 -0.98
C GLY A 70 3.92 -4.32 -0.21
N TYR A 71 3.80 -3.13 -0.80
CA TYR A 71 3.19 -1.96 -0.15
C TYR A 71 2.04 -1.36 -0.97
N GLY A 72 1.43 -2.15 -1.87
CA GLY A 72 0.29 -1.72 -2.67
C GLY A 72 -0.94 -1.37 -1.83
N PHE A 73 -1.10 -1.99 -0.66
CA PHE A 73 -2.15 -1.66 0.29
C PHE A 73 -1.67 -1.85 1.74
N ILE A 74 -1.74 -0.76 2.51
CA ILE A 74 -1.39 -0.68 3.93
C ILE A 74 -2.69 -0.25 4.65
N PRO A 75 -3.29 -1.11 5.49
CA PRO A 75 -4.58 -0.84 6.12
C PRO A 75 -4.43 0.13 7.31
N VAL A 76 -4.20 1.42 7.00
CA VAL A 76 -4.07 2.48 8.00
C VAL A 76 -5.27 3.41 7.92
N THR A 77 -6.07 3.44 8.98
CA THR A 77 -7.24 4.31 9.11
C THR A 77 -6.95 5.60 9.87
N ALA A 78 -5.76 5.73 10.47
CA ALA A 78 -5.35 6.88 11.26
C ALA A 78 -5.40 8.18 10.44
N GLU A 79 -6.10 9.20 10.95
CA GLU A 79 -6.25 10.49 10.25
C GLU A 79 -4.89 11.16 9.98
N GLY A 80 -3.96 11.07 10.95
CA GLY A 80 -2.60 11.60 10.79
C GLY A 80 -1.85 10.99 9.61
N ALA A 81 -2.18 9.75 9.21
CA ALA A 81 -1.52 9.10 8.08
C ALA A 81 -1.95 9.71 6.73
N ARG A 82 -3.15 10.30 6.68
CA ARG A 82 -3.63 11.04 5.48
C ARG A 82 -2.79 12.27 5.20
N ALA A 83 -2.17 12.87 6.22
CA ALA A 83 -1.26 14.00 6.04
C ALA A 83 0.06 13.62 5.34
N LEU A 84 0.32 12.33 5.13
CA LEU A 84 1.47 11.84 4.35
C LEU A 84 1.14 11.57 2.88
N VAL A 85 -0.15 11.64 2.49
CA VAL A 85 -0.58 11.42 1.11
C VAL A 85 0.00 12.51 0.21
N GLY A 86 0.59 12.10 -0.91
CA GLY A 86 1.20 13.00 -1.89
C GLY A 86 2.52 13.63 -1.45
N LYS A 87 2.99 13.43 -0.22
CA LYS A 87 4.32 13.89 0.20
C LYS A 87 5.41 13.07 -0.48
N PRO A 88 6.41 13.72 -1.11
CA PRO A 88 7.52 13.02 -1.72
C PRO A 88 8.53 12.59 -0.65
N PHE A 89 8.99 11.35 -0.76
CA PHE A 89 10.05 10.75 0.03
C PHE A 89 11.18 10.28 -0.89
N PRO A 90 12.45 10.37 -0.47
CA PRO A 90 13.58 9.94 -1.28
C PRO A 90 13.75 8.41 -1.31
N SER A 91 13.19 7.69 -0.34
CA SER A 91 13.23 6.23 -0.27
C SER A 91 11.94 5.63 0.32
N PRO A 92 11.64 4.34 0.06
CA PRO A 92 10.54 3.64 0.72
C PRO A 92 10.71 3.61 2.24
N GLU A 93 11.95 3.45 2.71
CA GLU A 93 12.27 3.35 4.13
C GLU A 93 11.96 4.65 4.87
N GLU A 94 12.24 5.80 4.26
CA GLU A 94 11.88 7.10 4.84
C GLU A 94 10.37 7.32 4.89
N ALA A 95 9.65 6.93 3.83
CA ALA A 95 8.20 6.98 3.80
C ALA A 95 7.59 6.14 4.94
N LEU A 96 8.10 4.91 5.12
CA LEU A 96 7.66 4.02 6.20
C LEU A 96 8.08 4.53 7.57
N LYS A 97 9.28 5.12 7.70
CA LYS A 97 9.75 5.74 8.95
C LYS A 97 8.84 6.90 9.38
N ALA A 98 8.31 7.67 8.44
CA ALA A 98 7.32 8.70 8.73
C ALA A 98 5.95 8.13 9.12
N LEU A 99 5.54 7.00 8.52
CA LEU A 99 4.25 6.37 8.78
C LEU A 99 4.20 5.61 10.12
N ARG A 100 5.28 4.90 10.48
CA ARG A 100 5.38 4.05 11.68
C ARG A 100 4.90 4.71 12.98
N PRO A 101 5.41 5.89 13.40
CA PRO A 101 5.00 6.49 14.66
C PRO A 101 3.52 6.86 14.68
N ILE A 102 2.94 7.22 13.53
CA ILE A 102 1.51 7.55 13.41
C ILE A 102 0.66 6.29 13.62
N VAL A 103 1.05 5.18 12.98
CA VAL A 103 0.35 3.90 13.11
C VAL A 103 0.48 3.35 14.53
N GLU A 104 1.66 3.43 15.12
CA GLU A 104 1.92 2.97 16.49
C GLU A 104 1.07 3.76 17.49
N GLN A 105 1.04 5.08 17.36
CA GLN A 105 0.20 5.92 18.21
C GLN A 105 -1.29 5.58 18.05
N ALA A 106 -1.77 5.49 16.80
CA ALA A 106 -3.17 5.15 16.53
C ALA A 106 -3.55 3.76 17.06
N ALA A 107 -2.64 2.78 17.01
CA ALA A 107 -2.85 1.46 17.57
C ALA A 107 -2.94 1.51 19.11
N ARG A 108 -2.04 2.25 19.77
CA ARG A 108 -2.07 2.45 21.23
C ARG A 108 -3.35 3.15 21.66
N ASP A 109 -3.75 4.20 20.96
CA ASP A 109 -4.97 4.94 21.25
C ASP A 109 -6.21 4.07 21.03
N GLY A 110 -6.23 3.28 19.94
CA GLY A 110 -7.30 2.33 19.64
C GLY A 110 -7.45 1.27 20.73
N ILE A 111 -6.34 0.62 21.14
CA ILE A 111 -6.33 -0.36 22.24
C ILE A 111 -6.81 0.29 23.54
N THR A 112 -6.32 1.47 23.86
CA THR A 112 -6.72 2.20 25.08
C THR A 112 -8.21 2.53 25.08
N ALA A 113 -8.75 2.96 23.94
CA ALA A 113 -10.15 3.32 23.80
C ALA A 113 -11.10 2.13 23.94
N VAL A 114 -10.67 0.92 23.58
CA VAL A 114 -11.48 -0.30 23.73
C VAL A 114 -11.26 -1.03 25.06
N ALA A 115 -10.18 -0.75 25.78
CA ALA A 115 -9.78 -1.49 26.99
C ALA A 115 -10.89 -1.63 28.04
N ALA A 116 -11.68 -0.58 28.29
CA ALA A 116 -12.79 -0.65 29.24
C ALA A 116 -13.89 -1.62 28.78
N LYS A 117 -14.23 -1.56 27.48
CA LYS A 117 -15.23 -2.45 26.86
C LYS A 117 -14.75 -3.89 26.80
N GLU A 118 -13.46 -4.10 26.54
CA GLU A 118 -12.86 -5.43 26.55
C GLU A 118 -12.97 -6.07 27.94
N LYS A 119 -12.75 -5.30 29.01
CA LYS A 119 -12.92 -5.78 30.38
C LYS A 119 -14.38 -6.15 30.69
N GLU A 120 -15.33 -5.29 30.33
CA GLU A 120 -16.76 -5.60 30.48
C GLU A 120 -17.15 -6.87 29.72
N LEU A 121 -16.63 -7.04 28.51
CA LEU A 121 -16.86 -8.22 27.70
C LEU A 121 -16.22 -9.47 28.33
N ALA A 122 -15.00 -9.35 28.86
CA ALA A 122 -14.31 -10.45 29.53
C ALA A 122 -15.09 -10.93 30.77
N GLU A 123 -15.68 -10.02 31.54
CA GLU A 123 -16.57 -10.37 32.65
C GLU A 123 -17.79 -11.17 32.18
N ALA A 124 -18.44 -10.76 31.09
CA ALA A 124 -19.55 -11.50 30.52
C ALA A 124 -19.14 -12.93 30.09
N TYR A 125 -17.96 -13.07 29.48
CA TYR A 125 -17.44 -14.37 29.03
C TYR A 125 -17.03 -15.32 30.15
N LYS A 126 -16.87 -14.86 31.41
CA LYS A 126 -16.63 -15.77 32.56
C LYS A 126 -17.73 -16.80 32.75
N THR A 127 -18.97 -16.48 32.35
CA THR A 127 -20.10 -17.41 32.42
C THR A 127 -20.16 -18.38 31.23
N VAL A 128 -19.58 -17.98 30.09
CA VAL A 128 -19.63 -18.74 28.84
C VAL A 128 -18.47 -19.72 28.74
N LEU A 129 -17.26 -19.31 29.15
CA LEU A 129 -16.05 -20.11 29.03
C LEU A 129 -16.17 -21.50 29.68
N PRO A 130 -16.70 -21.67 30.92
CA PRO A 130 -16.87 -22.99 31.52
C PRO A 130 -17.81 -23.91 30.72
N ASN A 131 -18.85 -23.34 30.10
CA ASN A 131 -19.75 -24.11 29.25
C ASN A 131 -19.07 -24.57 27.95
N LEU A 132 -18.21 -23.74 27.37
CA LEU A 132 -17.41 -24.11 26.19
C LEU A 132 -16.35 -25.16 26.53
N GLN A 133 -15.68 -25.02 27.67
CA GLN A 133 -14.75 -26.02 28.20
C GLN A 133 -15.47 -27.35 28.48
N GLY A 134 -16.66 -27.30 29.08
CA GLY A 134 -17.52 -28.47 29.28
C GLY A 134 -17.89 -29.12 27.96
N ALA A 135 -18.31 -28.35 26.95
CA ALA A 135 -18.62 -28.86 25.62
C ALA A 135 -17.39 -29.54 24.96
N LYS A 136 -16.21 -28.95 25.09
CA LYS A 136 -14.95 -29.56 24.64
C LYS A 136 -14.67 -30.88 25.36
N LEU A 137 -14.81 -30.93 26.69
CA LEU A 137 -14.60 -32.15 27.48
C LEU A 137 -15.60 -33.26 27.14
N LEU A 138 -16.82 -32.89 26.76
CA LEU A 138 -17.85 -33.81 26.30
C LEU A 138 -17.67 -34.24 24.83
N GLY A 139 -16.58 -33.82 24.16
CA GLY A 139 -16.27 -34.20 22.79
C GLY A 139 -17.12 -33.51 21.73
N VAL A 140 -17.76 -32.38 22.05
CA VAL A 140 -18.51 -31.62 21.05
C VAL A 140 -17.52 -30.94 20.09
N PRO A 141 -17.59 -31.22 18.77
CA PRO A 141 -16.61 -30.72 17.82
C PRO A 141 -16.71 -29.20 17.60
N GLY A 142 -15.59 -28.58 17.22
CA GLY A 142 -15.55 -27.16 16.81
C GLY A 142 -15.31 -26.16 17.94
N TYR A 143 -15.10 -26.63 19.17
CA TYR A 143 -14.87 -25.77 20.34
C TYR A 143 -13.39 -25.63 20.75
N ASP A 144 -12.48 -26.49 20.30
CA ASP A 144 -11.07 -26.47 20.74
C ASP A 144 -10.37 -25.13 20.52
N ALA A 145 -10.35 -24.66 19.27
CA ALA A 145 -9.71 -23.40 18.90
C ALA A 145 -10.41 -22.19 19.54
N ARG A 146 -11.73 -22.29 19.79
CA ARG A 146 -12.52 -21.22 20.40
C ARG A 146 -12.22 -21.08 21.89
N VAL A 147 -12.13 -22.20 22.61
CA VAL A 147 -11.78 -22.24 24.03
C VAL A 147 -10.36 -21.67 24.21
N GLU A 148 -9.40 -22.15 23.42
CA GLU A 148 -8.01 -21.69 23.53
C GLU A 148 -7.86 -20.19 23.21
N ALA A 149 -8.53 -19.70 22.17
CA ALA A 149 -8.51 -18.29 21.82
C ALA A 149 -9.16 -17.41 22.90
N LEU A 150 -10.30 -17.86 23.45
CA LEU A 150 -11.03 -17.12 24.48
C LEU A 150 -10.25 -17.08 25.79
N GLU A 151 -9.63 -18.18 26.21
CA GLU A 151 -8.77 -18.24 27.40
C GLU A 151 -7.59 -17.27 27.29
N LYS A 152 -6.86 -17.30 26.16
CA LYS A 152 -5.72 -16.40 25.94
C LYS A 152 -6.13 -14.94 25.91
N TRP A 153 -7.23 -14.63 25.23
CA TRP A 153 -7.75 -13.27 25.18
C TRP A 153 -8.19 -12.78 26.56
N MET A 154 -8.93 -13.59 27.33
CA MET A 154 -9.36 -13.23 28.69
C MET A 154 -8.15 -13.01 29.61
N ALA A 155 -7.13 -13.87 29.55
CA ALA A 155 -5.90 -13.72 30.35
C ALA A 155 -5.20 -12.37 30.08
N VAL A 156 -5.09 -11.97 28.81
CA VAL A 156 -4.50 -10.69 28.41
C VAL A 156 -5.33 -9.51 28.92
N VAL A 157 -6.66 -9.57 28.81
CA VAL A 157 -7.56 -8.47 29.16
C VAL A 157 -7.74 -8.29 30.67
N THR A 158 -7.84 -9.38 31.42
CA THR A 158 -8.05 -9.35 32.88
C THR A 158 -6.75 -9.29 33.67
N GLY A 159 -5.60 -9.50 33.02
CA GLY A 159 -4.30 -9.62 33.69
C GLY A 159 -4.18 -10.88 34.54
N SER A 160 -5.07 -11.87 34.33
CA SER A 160 -5.00 -13.14 35.02
C SER A 160 -3.89 -14.00 34.41
N PRO A 161 -3.01 -14.62 35.21
CA PRO A 161 -2.05 -15.57 34.67
C PRO A 161 -2.83 -16.70 34.00
N THR A 162 -2.48 -17.03 32.75
CA THR A 162 -2.99 -18.19 32.03
C THR A 162 -2.95 -19.38 32.97
N ALA A 163 -4.11 -19.86 33.41
CA ALA A 163 -4.18 -21.03 34.26
C ALA A 163 -3.50 -22.18 33.51
N ALA A 164 -2.42 -22.70 34.09
CA ALA A 164 -1.68 -23.80 33.51
C ALA A 164 -2.64 -24.96 33.21
N PRO A 165 -2.48 -25.67 32.08
CA PRO A 165 -3.31 -26.82 31.76
C PRO A 165 -3.18 -27.83 32.89
N ALA A 166 -4.32 -28.16 33.53
CA ALA A 166 -4.39 -29.29 34.43
C ALA A 166 -4.15 -30.56 33.60
N HIS A 167 -3.00 -31.20 33.84
CA HIS A 167 -2.66 -32.53 33.33
C HIS A 167 -3.42 -33.62 34.10
#